data_AF-A0AAF0FTY5-F1
#
_entry.id   AF-A0AAF0FTY5-F1
#
_cell.length_a   1.000
_cell.length_b   1.000
_cell.length_c   1.000
_cell.angle_alpha   90.00
_cell.angle_beta   90.00
_cell.angle_gamma   90.00
#
_symmetry.space_group_name_H-M   'P 1'
#
loop_
_entity.id
_entity.type
_entity.pdbx_description
1 polymer ?
#
loop_
_entity_poly.entity_id
_entity_poly.type
_entity_poly.pdbx_seq_one_letter_code
_entity_poly.pdbx_strand_id
1 'polypeptide(L)'
;MTYSIIGIDKENNVLGIAVASGSIAVGSRVPWARYLVGGVATQAYTNPALGPLILDYLQKGLSPNEALEKALSNDPRKELRQVAVLDWNGRSAFYCGQDIPDEYAGYSLDNCVCIANLVVSKDIPKAMCETFKVSINMGLAEALLEALREAHDMGGDRRGDLSAAIIIVGKTEYLPYYDKILDLRIDYSKDPVKELIRLYRLIRV
;
A
#
# COMPACT_ATOMS: atom_id res chain seq x y z
N MET A 1 13.81 0.80 1.51
CA MET A 1 13.26 0.55 0.16
C MET A 1 11.99 -0.22 0.21
N THR A 2 10.99 0.32 -0.43
CA THR A 2 9.64 -0.23 -0.52
C THR A 2 8.91 0.66 -1.51
N TYR A 3 8.06 0.08 -2.35
CA TYR A 3 7.03 0.81 -3.06
C TYR A 3 5.67 0.16 -2.77
N SER A 4 4.68 0.99 -2.51
CA SER A 4 3.35 0.54 -2.11
C SER A 4 2.28 1.40 -2.75
N ILE A 5 1.17 0.77 -3.11
CA ILE A 5 -0.04 1.41 -3.61
C ILE A 5 -1.22 1.03 -2.72
N ILE A 6 -2.05 2.02 -2.41
CA ILE A 6 -3.38 1.85 -1.82
C ILE A 6 -4.39 2.28 -2.87
N GLY A 7 -5.41 1.47 -3.13
CA GLY A 7 -6.46 1.75 -4.10
C GLY A 7 -7.84 1.34 -3.58
N ILE A 8 -8.87 2.08 -3.98
CA ILE A 8 -10.27 1.76 -3.67
C ILE A 8 -11.09 1.64 -4.96
N ASP A 9 -11.93 0.63 -5.00
CA ASP A 9 -13.00 0.48 -5.98
C ASP A 9 -14.33 0.66 -5.25
N LYS A 10 -14.90 1.86 -5.39
CA LYS A 10 -16.15 2.25 -4.72
C LYS A 10 -17.37 1.54 -5.30
N GLU A 11 -17.34 1.19 -6.58
CA GLU A 11 -18.46 0.51 -7.23
C GLU A 11 -18.63 -0.90 -6.66
N ASN A 12 -17.50 -1.59 -6.44
CA ASN A 12 -17.48 -2.94 -5.88
C ASN A 12 -17.32 -2.98 -4.35
N ASN A 13 -17.26 -1.83 -3.67
CA ASN A 13 -17.08 -1.70 -2.22
C ASN A 13 -15.86 -2.46 -1.69
N VAL A 14 -14.72 -2.34 -2.35
CA VAL A 14 -13.46 -2.98 -1.94
C VAL A 14 -12.31 -1.98 -1.91
N LEU A 15 -11.39 -2.18 -0.96
CA LEU A 15 -10.15 -1.41 -0.84
C LEU A 15 -8.99 -2.38 -0.71
N GLY A 16 -7.84 -2.05 -1.29
CA GLY A 16 -6.68 -2.92 -1.26
C GLY A 16 -5.37 -2.18 -1.20
N ILE A 17 -4.35 -2.91 -0.78
CA ILE A 17 -2.97 -2.43 -0.70
C ILE A 17 -2.08 -3.48 -1.30
N ALA A 18 -1.18 -3.08 -2.18
CA ALA A 18 -0.12 -3.94 -2.69
C ALA A 18 1.24 -3.28 -2.45
N VAL A 19 2.23 -4.09 -2.08
CA VAL A 19 3.55 -3.64 -1.68
C VAL A 19 4.64 -4.61 -2.15
N ALA A 20 5.79 -4.08 -2.52
CA ALA A 20 7.02 -4.86 -2.72
C ALA A 20 8.23 -4.14 -2.10
N SER A 21 9.24 -4.94 -1.75
CA SER A 21 10.46 -4.49 -1.07
C SER A 21 11.55 -5.53 -1.22
N GLY A 22 12.83 -5.13 -1.31
CA GLY A 22 13.92 -6.07 -1.07
C GLY A 22 14.34 -6.22 0.39
N SER A 23 13.43 -5.98 1.33
CA SER A 23 13.48 -6.66 2.64
C SER A 23 12.61 -7.90 2.56
N ILE A 24 12.84 -8.86 3.44
CA ILE A 24 11.94 -10.01 3.59
C ILE A 24 10.64 -9.61 4.32
N ALA A 25 9.59 -10.42 4.11
CA ALA A 25 8.32 -10.41 4.83
C ALA A 25 7.60 -9.05 4.91
N VAL A 26 7.63 -8.25 3.83
CA VAL A 26 7.05 -6.89 3.82
C VAL A 26 5.54 -6.86 4.13
N GLY A 27 4.81 -7.92 3.76
CA GLY A 27 3.38 -8.05 4.01
C GLY A 27 2.99 -8.09 5.49
N SER A 28 3.91 -8.43 6.39
CA SER A 28 3.64 -8.44 7.83
C SER A 28 3.60 -7.06 8.48
N ARG A 29 4.16 -6.03 7.82
CA ARG A 29 4.51 -4.76 8.47
C ARG A 29 4.00 -3.51 7.75
N VAL A 30 3.89 -3.55 6.42
CA VAL A 30 3.53 -2.36 5.63
C VAL A 30 2.03 -2.20 5.42
N PRO A 31 1.29 -3.19 4.88
CA PRO A 31 -0.08 -2.97 4.43
C PRO A 31 -1.10 -3.21 5.56
N TRP A 32 -1.94 -2.22 5.83
CA TRP A 32 -3.03 -2.29 6.80
C TRP A 32 -4.31 -1.77 6.15
N ALA A 33 -5.36 -2.57 6.12
CA ALA A 33 -6.66 -2.15 5.58
C ALA A 33 -7.79 -2.57 6.51
N ARG A 34 -8.87 -1.81 6.49
CA ARG A 34 -10.10 -2.09 7.26
C ARG A 34 -11.31 -1.70 6.43
N TYR A 35 -12.23 -2.64 6.25
CA TYR A 35 -13.45 -2.47 5.46
C TYR A 35 -14.29 -1.29 5.99
N LEU A 36 -14.82 -0.47 5.07
CA LEU A 36 -15.56 0.78 5.35
C LEU A 36 -14.78 1.87 6.10
N VAL A 37 -13.46 1.71 6.30
CA VAL A 37 -12.62 2.69 7.01
C VAL A 37 -11.54 3.25 6.09
N GLY A 38 -10.65 2.40 5.58
CA GLY A 38 -9.52 2.87 4.76
C GLY A 38 -8.36 1.89 4.68
N GLY A 39 -7.27 2.36 4.09
CA GLY A 39 -5.99 1.68 4.00
C GLY A 39 -4.83 2.58 4.43
N VAL A 40 -3.80 1.97 5.01
CA VAL A 40 -2.56 2.61 5.46
C VAL A 40 -1.37 1.76 5.05
N ALA A 41 -0.38 2.40 4.42
CA ALA A 41 0.92 1.80 4.15
C ALA A 41 2.00 2.54 4.96
N THR A 42 2.70 1.85 5.86
CA THR A 42 3.78 2.41 6.69
C THR A 42 5.12 1.74 6.35
N GLN A 43 6.08 2.51 5.87
CA GLN A 43 7.34 2.02 5.30
C GLN A 43 8.56 2.92 5.64
N ALA A 44 9.65 2.76 4.90
CA ALA A 44 11.00 3.24 5.24
C ALA A 44 11.51 2.55 6.53
N TYR A 45 11.75 3.29 7.61
CA TYR A 45 11.97 2.68 8.92
C TYR A 45 10.61 2.39 9.55
N THR A 46 9.97 1.32 9.07
CA THR A 46 8.58 0.96 9.37
C THR A 46 8.30 0.98 10.86
N ASN A 47 7.26 1.72 11.24
CA ASN A 47 6.58 1.58 12.52
C ASN A 47 5.21 0.94 12.25
N PRO A 48 5.06 -0.39 12.46
CA PRO A 48 3.82 -1.09 12.15
C PRO A 48 2.61 -0.57 12.95
N ALA A 49 2.83 0.00 14.14
CA ALA A 49 1.76 0.52 14.98
C ALA A 49 1.00 1.70 14.35
N LEU A 50 1.62 2.44 13.42
CA LEU A 50 0.96 3.53 12.70
C LEU A 50 -0.22 3.06 11.85
N GLY A 51 -0.17 1.83 11.33
CA GLY A 51 -1.25 1.24 10.53
C GLY A 51 -2.60 1.23 11.25
N PRO A 52 -2.77 0.41 12.30
CA PRO A 52 -4.02 0.35 13.05
C PRO A 52 -4.36 1.67 13.74
N LEU A 53 -3.38 2.44 14.23
CA LEU A 53 -3.62 3.73 14.89
C LEU A 53 -4.27 4.75 13.94
N ILE A 54 -3.78 4.87 12.71
CA ILE A 54 -4.35 5.78 11.70
C ILE A 54 -5.74 5.30 11.29
N LEU A 55 -5.94 3.98 11.10
CA LEU A 55 -7.27 3.42 10.81
C LEU A 55 -8.28 3.73 11.94
N ASP A 56 -7.86 3.70 13.20
CA ASP A 56 -8.72 4.07 14.34
C ASP A 56 -9.10 5.56 14.31
N TYR A 57 -8.22 6.43 13.81
CA TYR A 57 -8.53 7.85 13.62
C TYR A 57 -9.48 8.07 12.44
N LEU A 58 -9.27 7.39 11.31
CA LEU A 58 -10.22 7.42 10.18
C LEU A 58 -11.61 6.95 10.61
N GLN A 59 -11.69 5.87 11.40
CA GLN A 59 -12.96 5.36 11.92
C GLN A 59 -13.68 6.36 12.84
N LYS A 60 -12.93 7.25 13.50
CA LYS A 60 -13.48 8.37 14.31
C LYS A 60 -13.88 9.58 13.46
N GLY A 61 -13.78 9.49 12.13
CA GLY A 61 -14.21 10.52 11.19
C GLY A 61 -13.14 11.55 10.82
N LEU A 62 -11.88 11.37 11.25
CA LEU A 62 -10.79 12.25 10.82
C LEU A 62 -10.52 12.05 9.32
N SER A 63 -10.17 13.13 8.63
CA SER A 63 -9.64 13.05 7.27
C SER A 63 -8.28 12.34 7.24
N PRO A 64 -7.83 11.84 6.07
CA PRO A 64 -6.50 11.25 5.92
C PRO A 64 -5.36 12.13 6.44
N ASN A 65 -5.38 13.45 6.18
CA ASN A 65 -4.36 14.37 6.67
C ASN A 65 -4.39 14.49 8.20
N GLU A 66 -5.57 14.72 8.80
CA GLU A 66 -5.70 14.83 10.24
C GLU A 66 -5.30 13.55 10.97
N ALA A 67 -5.71 12.39 10.45
CA ALA A 67 -5.35 11.09 11.01
C ALA A 67 -3.83 10.83 10.93
N LEU A 68 -3.22 11.17 9.80
CA LEU A 68 -1.78 11.04 9.57
C LEU A 68 -0.97 11.96 10.49
N GLU A 69 -1.31 13.26 10.54
CA GLU A 69 -0.66 14.25 11.40
C GLU A 69 -0.77 13.88 12.87
N LYS A 70 -1.95 13.45 13.31
CA LYS A 70 -2.19 13.04 14.70
C LYS A 70 -1.44 11.77 15.08
N ALA A 71 -1.27 10.82 14.17
CA ALA A 71 -0.47 9.63 14.45
C ALA A 71 1.03 9.99 14.52
N LEU A 72 1.53 10.78 13.56
CA LEU A 72 2.94 11.16 13.49
C LEU A 72 3.37 12.13 14.59
N SER A 73 2.47 12.95 15.14
CA SER A 73 2.80 13.82 16.28
C SER A 73 3.15 13.03 17.55
N ASN A 74 2.72 11.76 17.62
CA ASN A 74 3.04 10.84 18.71
C ASN A 74 4.20 9.88 18.38
N ASP A 75 4.76 9.91 17.16
CA ASP A 75 5.94 9.12 16.80
C ASP A 75 7.21 9.94 17.05
N PRO A 76 8.04 9.59 18.06
CA PRO A 76 9.23 10.35 18.39
C PRO A 76 10.31 10.29 17.31
N ARG A 77 10.15 9.42 16.29
CA ARG A 77 11.05 9.37 15.13
C ARG A 77 10.30 9.48 13.80
N LYS A 78 9.30 10.36 13.73
CA LYS A 78 8.49 10.59 12.52
C LYS A 78 9.34 10.88 11.29
N GLU A 79 10.48 11.55 11.45
CA GLU A 79 11.45 11.86 10.39
C GLU A 79 12.02 10.64 9.67
N LEU A 80 11.95 9.45 10.30
CA LEU A 80 12.37 8.18 9.71
C LEU A 80 11.22 7.40 9.04
N ARG A 81 10.00 7.97 8.98
CA ARG A 81 8.80 7.28 8.48
C ARG A 81 8.44 7.73 7.08
N GLN A 82 7.88 6.81 6.32
CA GLN A 82 7.10 7.14 5.13
C GLN A 82 5.75 6.46 5.25
N VAL A 83 4.66 7.21 5.12
CA VAL A 83 3.30 6.71 5.37
C VAL A 83 2.34 7.23 4.32
N ALA A 84 1.47 6.36 3.81
CA ALA A 84 0.35 6.72 2.94
C ALA A 84 -0.96 6.27 3.57
N VAL A 85 -2.02 7.04 3.33
CA VAL A 85 -3.36 6.84 3.87
C VAL A 85 -4.36 7.07 2.76
N LEU A 86 -5.33 6.17 2.61
CA LEU A 86 -6.51 6.34 1.74
C LEU A 86 -7.75 6.02 2.59
N ASP A 87 -8.72 6.93 2.67
CA ASP A 87 -9.97 6.63 3.34
C ASP A 87 -11.00 5.98 2.41
N TRP A 88 -12.12 5.52 2.99
CA TRP A 88 -13.20 4.90 2.22
C TRP A 88 -13.90 5.85 1.23
N ASN A 89 -13.72 7.18 1.39
CA ASN A 89 -14.23 8.19 0.47
C ASN A 89 -13.25 8.46 -0.68
N GLY A 90 -12.14 7.73 -0.78
CA GLY A 90 -11.12 7.89 -1.81
C GLY A 90 -10.25 9.14 -1.65
N ARG A 91 -10.29 9.80 -0.48
CA ARG A 91 -9.37 10.88 -0.14
C ARG A 91 -8.07 10.27 0.36
N SER A 92 -6.94 10.87 0.00
CA SER A 92 -5.62 10.37 0.40
C SER A 92 -4.74 11.44 1.04
N ALA A 93 -3.73 10.96 1.75
CA ALA A 93 -2.63 11.75 2.28
C ALA A 93 -1.37 10.88 2.31
N PHE A 94 -0.20 11.50 2.23
CA PHE A 94 1.05 10.82 2.49
C PHE A 94 2.08 11.74 3.15
N TYR A 95 3.04 11.12 3.83
CA TYR A 95 4.13 11.79 4.52
C TYR A 95 5.45 11.12 4.17
N CYS A 96 6.46 11.94 3.87
CA CYS A 96 7.85 11.51 3.69
C CYS A 96 8.70 12.22 4.74
N GLY A 97 9.23 11.46 5.70
CA GLY A 97 10.15 11.97 6.70
C GLY A 97 11.45 12.48 6.08
N GLN A 98 12.12 13.42 6.77
CA GLN A 98 13.32 14.07 6.24
C GLN A 98 14.55 13.16 6.25
N ASP A 99 14.54 12.11 7.07
CA ASP A 99 15.67 11.19 7.27
C ASP A 99 15.38 9.79 6.69
N ILE A 100 14.42 9.68 5.76
CA ILE A 100 14.18 8.41 5.04
C ILE A 100 15.25 8.19 3.97
N PRO A 101 15.50 6.94 3.55
CA PRO A 101 16.44 6.65 2.47
C PRO A 101 16.16 7.47 1.21
N ASP A 102 17.22 7.98 0.59
CA ASP A 102 17.17 8.79 -0.61
C ASP A 102 16.34 8.16 -1.73
N GLU A 103 15.93 9.01 -2.66
CA GLU A 103 15.24 8.59 -3.89
C GLU A 103 13.88 8.00 -3.53
N TYR A 104 13.10 8.89 -2.93
CA TYR A 104 11.76 8.68 -2.46
C TYR A 104 10.81 9.69 -3.11
N ALA A 105 9.55 9.30 -3.20
CA ALA A 105 8.46 10.15 -3.63
C ALA A 105 7.13 9.60 -3.11
N GLY A 106 6.09 10.44 -3.18
CA GLY A 106 4.71 10.05 -3.02
C GLY A 106 3.88 10.71 -4.12
N TYR A 107 2.83 10.04 -4.57
CA TYR A 107 1.92 10.54 -5.58
C TYR A 107 0.50 10.10 -5.27
N SER A 108 -0.48 10.93 -5.62
CA SER A 108 -1.89 10.66 -5.36
C SER A 108 -2.72 11.05 -6.56
N LEU A 109 -3.72 10.22 -6.85
CA LEU A 109 -4.82 10.50 -7.77
C LEU A 109 -6.13 10.21 -7.03
N ASP A 110 -7.25 10.49 -7.68
CA ASP A 110 -8.54 10.07 -7.15
C ASP A 110 -8.56 8.55 -6.94
N ASN A 111 -8.95 8.13 -5.74
CA ASN A 111 -9.09 6.73 -5.34
C ASN A 111 -7.79 5.92 -5.25
N CYS A 112 -6.60 6.53 -5.39
CA CYS A 112 -5.34 5.82 -5.11
C CYS A 112 -4.19 6.73 -4.61
N VAL A 113 -3.27 6.13 -3.86
CA VAL A 113 -2.04 6.77 -3.40
C VAL A 113 -0.89 5.80 -3.46
N CYS A 114 0.25 6.26 -3.97
CA CYS A 114 1.50 5.51 -4.03
C CYS A 114 2.60 6.23 -3.26
N ILE A 115 3.45 5.46 -2.60
CA ILE A 115 4.68 5.96 -1.97
C ILE A 115 5.83 5.00 -2.25
N ALA A 116 7.03 5.55 -2.42
CA ALA A 116 8.25 4.79 -2.62
C ALA A 116 9.45 5.43 -1.93
N ASN A 117 10.41 4.63 -1.46
CA ASN A 117 11.72 5.07 -0.97
C ASN A 117 12.82 4.11 -1.44
N LEU A 118 14.07 4.59 -1.56
CA LEU A 118 15.22 3.83 -2.04
C LEU A 118 14.91 3.06 -3.33
N VAL A 119 14.25 3.74 -4.26
CA VAL A 119 13.89 3.24 -5.59
C VAL A 119 14.80 3.79 -6.67
N VAL A 120 14.84 3.13 -7.83
CA VAL A 120 15.69 3.54 -8.95
C VAL A 120 15.27 4.88 -9.56
N SER A 121 13.99 5.24 -9.47
CA SER A 121 13.45 6.52 -9.96
C SER A 121 12.35 7.08 -9.05
N LYS A 122 12.32 8.40 -8.87
CA LYS A 122 11.23 9.13 -8.19
C LYS A 122 9.91 9.14 -8.97
N ASP A 123 9.92 8.72 -10.23
CA ASP A 123 8.72 8.64 -11.06
C ASP A 123 7.85 7.41 -10.75
N ILE A 124 8.39 6.41 -10.03
CA ILE A 124 7.70 5.16 -9.74
C ILE A 124 6.30 5.37 -9.11
N PRO A 125 6.13 6.17 -8.04
CA PRO A 125 4.80 6.39 -7.48
C PRO A 125 3.79 6.97 -8.47
N LYS A 126 4.24 7.84 -9.37
CA LYS A 126 3.39 8.42 -10.42
C LYS A 126 2.98 7.35 -11.43
N ALA A 127 3.94 6.59 -11.96
CA ALA A 127 3.68 5.51 -12.90
C ALA A 127 2.73 4.46 -12.32
N MET A 128 2.92 4.07 -11.05
CA MET A 128 2.01 3.15 -10.35
C MET A 128 0.57 3.67 -10.27
N CYS A 129 0.37 4.94 -9.89
CA CYS A 129 -0.95 5.56 -9.84
C CYS A 129 -1.62 5.64 -11.22
N GLU A 130 -0.86 5.99 -12.26
CA GLU A 130 -1.35 6.08 -13.63
C GLU A 130 -1.75 4.70 -14.18
N THR A 131 -0.93 3.68 -13.95
CA THR A 131 -1.24 2.29 -14.29
C THR A 131 -2.49 1.80 -13.55
N PHE A 132 -2.58 2.03 -12.24
CA PHE A 132 -3.78 1.69 -11.48
C PHE A 132 -5.05 2.31 -12.08
N LYS A 133 -5.01 3.60 -12.41
CA LYS A 133 -6.15 4.33 -12.96
C LYS A 133 -6.66 3.73 -14.27
N VAL A 134 -5.77 3.30 -15.16
CA VAL A 134 -6.17 2.69 -16.44
C VAL A 134 -6.54 1.21 -16.32
N SER A 135 -6.06 0.54 -15.27
CA SER A 135 -6.28 -0.90 -15.04
C SER A 135 -7.49 -1.23 -14.16
N ILE A 136 -8.08 -0.25 -13.46
CA ILE A 136 -9.15 -0.49 -12.47
C ILE A 136 -10.38 -1.23 -13.03
N ASN A 137 -10.70 -1.03 -14.30
CA ASN A 137 -11.81 -1.72 -14.97
C ASN A 137 -11.63 -3.25 -15.09
N MET A 138 -10.41 -3.77 -14.85
CA MET A 138 -10.13 -5.21 -14.81
C MET A 138 -10.42 -5.84 -13.44
N GLY A 139 -10.65 -5.03 -12.41
CA GLY A 139 -10.75 -5.45 -11.02
C GLY A 139 -9.67 -4.81 -10.15
N LEU A 140 -10.00 -4.58 -8.87
CA LEU A 140 -9.09 -3.94 -7.92
C LEU A 140 -7.79 -4.72 -7.73
N ALA A 141 -7.86 -6.05 -7.61
CA ALA A 141 -6.68 -6.89 -7.41
C ALA A 141 -5.72 -6.79 -8.60
N GLU A 142 -6.25 -6.92 -9.80
CA GLU A 142 -5.51 -6.78 -11.05
C GLU A 142 -4.87 -5.41 -11.16
N ALA A 143 -5.61 -4.33 -10.91
CA ALA A 143 -5.07 -2.98 -11.01
C ALA A 143 -3.91 -2.73 -10.03
N LEU A 144 -4.00 -3.24 -8.80
CA LEU A 144 -2.93 -3.15 -7.81
C LEU A 144 -1.69 -3.98 -8.22
N LEU A 145 -1.90 -5.19 -8.77
CA LEU A 145 -0.81 -6.06 -9.24
C LEU A 145 -0.13 -5.51 -10.50
N GLU A 146 -0.89 -4.92 -11.43
CA GLU A 146 -0.35 -4.23 -12.60
C GLU A 146 0.49 -3.01 -12.20
N ALA A 147 0.05 -2.24 -11.20
CA ALA A 147 0.84 -1.15 -10.65
C ALA A 147 2.15 -1.64 -10.00
N LEU A 148 2.13 -2.74 -9.25
CA LEU A 148 3.39 -3.34 -8.74
C LEU A 148 4.30 -3.82 -9.88
N ARG A 149 3.73 -4.44 -10.93
CA ARG A 149 4.51 -4.89 -12.09
C ARG A 149 5.17 -3.71 -12.80
N GLU A 150 4.45 -2.62 -13.02
CA GLU A 150 5.00 -1.40 -13.64
C GLU A 150 6.21 -0.88 -12.84
N ALA A 151 6.07 -0.76 -11.52
CA ALA A 151 7.17 -0.34 -10.65
C ALA A 151 8.37 -1.29 -10.75
N HIS A 152 8.13 -2.61 -10.75
CA HIS A 152 9.17 -3.62 -10.90
C HIS A 152 9.88 -3.52 -12.26
N ASP A 153 9.13 -3.35 -13.35
CA ASP A 153 9.65 -3.24 -14.72
C ASP A 153 10.48 -1.96 -14.92
N MET A 154 10.16 -0.88 -14.19
CA MET A 154 10.99 0.33 -14.10
C MET A 154 12.32 0.11 -13.36
N GLY A 155 12.54 -1.08 -12.79
CA GLY A 155 13.69 -1.46 -11.96
C GLY A 155 13.41 -1.39 -10.47
N GLY A 156 12.24 -0.86 -10.07
CA GLY A 156 11.71 -0.88 -8.72
C GLY A 156 12.71 -0.42 -7.67
N ASP A 157 13.02 -1.37 -6.82
CA ASP A 157 13.92 -1.24 -5.71
C ASP A 157 15.40 -1.31 -6.16
N ARG A 158 16.25 -0.36 -5.70
CA ARG A 158 17.68 -0.31 -6.09
C ARG A 158 18.49 -1.56 -5.73
N ARG A 159 18.04 -2.37 -4.76
CA ARG A 159 18.72 -3.61 -4.35
C ARG A 159 18.04 -4.85 -4.95
N GLY A 160 16.97 -4.67 -5.73
CA GLY A 160 16.08 -5.72 -6.21
C GLY A 160 14.99 -6.10 -5.19
N ASP A 161 13.88 -6.65 -5.67
CA ASP A 161 12.75 -7.05 -4.83
C ASP A 161 12.96 -8.43 -4.21
N LEU A 162 12.63 -8.58 -2.92
CA LEU A 162 12.76 -9.84 -2.17
C LEU A 162 11.44 -10.32 -1.55
N SER A 163 10.49 -9.44 -1.29
CA SER A 163 9.16 -9.81 -0.82
C SER A 163 8.09 -8.91 -1.42
N ALA A 164 6.87 -9.44 -1.51
CA ALA A 164 5.70 -8.71 -1.99
C ALA A 164 4.43 -9.21 -1.29
N ALA A 165 3.42 -8.36 -1.20
CA ALA A 165 2.14 -8.72 -0.63
C ALA A 165 0.99 -7.92 -1.25
N ILE A 166 -0.20 -8.51 -1.23
CA ILE A 166 -1.46 -7.82 -1.54
C ILE A 166 -2.51 -8.19 -0.50
N ILE A 167 -3.21 -7.19 0.01
CA ILE A 167 -4.41 -7.35 0.82
C ILE A 167 -5.59 -6.65 0.14
N ILE A 168 -6.77 -7.26 0.19
CA ILE A 168 -8.03 -6.63 -0.24
C ILE A 168 -9.06 -6.88 0.84
N VAL A 169 -9.69 -5.80 1.30
CA VAL A 169 -10.79 -5.82 2.27
C VAL A 169 -12.11 -5.50 1.58
N GLY A 170 -13.17 -6.13 2.07
CA GLY A 170 -14.52 -5.96 1.59
C GLY A 170 -15.52 -6.68 2.49
N LYS A 171 -16.74 -6.87 2.01
CA LYS A 171 -17.77 -7.58 2.76
C LYS A 171 -17.46 -9.08 2.81
N THR A 172 -17.45 -9.66 4.01
CA THR A 172 -17.39 -11.12 4.24
C THR A 172 -18.53 -11.55 5.16
N GLU A 173 -18.79 -12.85 5.26
CA GLU A 173 -19.75 -13.43 6.22
C GLU A 173 -19.27 -13.40 7.69
N TYR A 174 -17.99 -13.10 7.92
CA TYR A 174 -17.33 -13.17 9.23
C TYR A 174 -17.15 -11.80 9.90
N LEU A 175 -17.78 -10.76 9.35
CA LEU A 175 -17.78 -9.43 9.95
C LEU A 175 -18.41 -9.45 11.36
N PRO A 176 -17.92 -8.63 12.31
CA PRO A 176 -16.87 -7.61 12.15
C PRO A 176 -15.43 -8.14 12.34
N TYR A 177 -15.24 -9.45 12.51
CA TYR A 177 -13.96 -10.02 12.96
C TYR A 177 -12.97 -10.31 11.83
N TYR A 178 -13.46 -10.48 10.61
CA TYR A 178 -12.62 -10.77 9.45
C TYR A 178 -13.20 -10.13 8.20
N ASP A 179 -12.43 -9.27 7.54
CA ASP A 179 -12.88 -8.46 6.41
C ASP A 179 -12.00 -8.62 5.15
N LYS A 180 -10.99 -9.49 5.20
CA LYS A 180 -10.06 -9.74 4.10
C LYS A 180 -10.66 -10.71 3.08
N ILE A 181 -10.92 -10.23 1.87
CA ILE A 181 -11.28 -11.06 0.72
C ILE A 181 -10.02 -11.71 0.13
N LEU A 182 -8.89 -11.01 0.19
CA LEU A 182 -7.60 -11.47 -0.30
C LEU A 182 -6.50 -11.08 0.68
N ASP A 183 -5.61 -12.03 0.98
CA ASP A 183 -4.36 -11.79 1.73
C ASP A 183 -3.31 -12.76 1.19
N LEU A 184 -2.45 -12.27 0.28
CA LEU A 184 -1.37 -13.05 -0.31
C LEU A 184 -0.03 -12.43 0.00
N ARG A 185 0.94 -13.28 0.32
CA ARG A 185 2.29 -12.88 0.71
C ARG A 185 3.33 -13.79 0.10
N ILE A 186 4.34 -13.16 -0.50
CA ILE A 186 5.63 -13.76 -0.82
C ILE A 186 6.63 -13.16 0.17
N ASP A 187 6.94 -13.89 1.24
CA ASP A 187 7.81 -13.36 2.30
C ASP A 187 9.30 -13.41 1.92
N TYR A 188 9.69 -14.24 0.95
CA TYR A 188 11.01 -14.24 0.32
C TYR A 188 10.98 -14.90 -1.06
N SER A 189 11.47 -14.21 -2.08
CA SER A 189 11.77 -14.74 -3.42
C SER A 189 12.80 -13.84 -4.12
N LYS A 190 13.44 -14.33 -5.18
CA LYS A 190 14.25 -13.48 -6.08
C LYS A 190 13.40 -12.72 -7.11
N ASP A 191 12.13 -13.09 -7.24
CA ASP A 191 11.17 -12.47 -8.16
C ASP A 191 9.75 -12.45 -7.50
N PRO A 192 9.61 -11.71 -6.38
CA PRO A 192 8.40 -11.80 -5.54
C PRO A 192 7.16 -11.22 -6.22
N VAL A 193 7.31 -10.22 -7.10
CA VAL A 193 6.16 -9.61 -7.81
C VAL A 193 5.56 -10.62 -8.79
N LYS A 194 6.38 -11.31 -9.58
CA LYS A 194 5.92 -12.36 -10.49
C LYS A 194 5.29 -13.53 -9.74
N GLU A 195 5.90 -13.94 -8.62
CA GLU A 195 5.34 -15.01 -7.79
C GLU A 195 4.01 -14.63 -7.16
N LEU A 196 3.85 -13.38 -6.70
CA LEU A 196 2.59 -12.88 -6.15
C LEU A 196 1.49 -12.89 -7.21
N ILE A 197 1.79 -12.42 -8.43
CA ILE A 197 0.85 -12.48 -9.57
C ILE A 197 0.49 -13.94 -9.90
N ARG A 198 1.45 -14.85 -9.87
CA ARG A 198 1.21 -16.29 -10.08
C ARG A 198 0.28 -16.86 -9.00
N LEU A 199 0.50 -16.54 -7.72
CA LEU A 199 -0.37 -16.98 -6.63
C LEU A 199 -1.79 -16.44 -6.80
N TYR A 200 -1.93 -15.16 -7.14
CA TYR A 200 -3.23 -14.55 -7.41
C TYR A 200 -3.99 -15.27 -8.53
N ARG A 201 -3.31 -15.68 -9.60
CA ARG A 201 -3.95 -16.44 -10.69
C ARG A 201 -4.44 -17.82 -10.26
N LEU A 202 -3.82 -18.46 -9.27
CA LEU A 202 -4.23 -19.80 -8.81
C LEU A 202 -5.53 -19.79 -8.00
N ILE A 203 -5.79 -18.72 -7.25
CA ILE A 203 -7.00 -18.58 -6.43
C ILE A 203 -8.19 -17.96 -7.19
N ARG A 204 -7.97 -17.46 -8.41
CA ARG A 204 -9.03 -16.93 -9.28
C ARG A 204 -9.74 -18.03 -10.08
N VAL A 205 -9.18 -19.24 -10.14
CA VAL A 205 -9.78 -20.42 -10.77
C VAL A 205 -10.84 -21.03 -9.85
#